data_AF-A0A7Z9LW36-F1
#
_entry.id   AF-A0A7Z9LW36-F1
#
_cell.length_a   1.000
_cell.length_b   1.000
_cell.length_c   1.000
_cell.angle_alpha   90.00
_cell.angle_beta   90.00
_cell.angle_gamma   90.00
#
_symmetry.space_group_name_H-M   'P 1'
#
loop_
_entity.id
_entity.type
_entity.pdbx_description
1 polymer ?
#
loop_
_entity_poly.entity_id
_entity_poly.type
_entity_poly.pdbx_seq_one_letter_code
_entity_poly.pdbx_strand_id
1 'polypeptide(L)'
;MSLVNTTDVGSSATVPDAGATTKWKDYIWIRRLGAAGEAKFYIWNENATSDATYLKWQEKSDVVVSDIPMTEGQMLVGGTGNVGTAVALSGHAEVTKTGAVTVNAVADDKITNAMVKSDAGITSGKLAAIPYAKVTTQVDGVGQVANADLAGSIANDKLVGGISQGKLEGLIPVSKLFLADGDIPFGKIDKIFEKNIDIQGVVSTANGNFPEYSTPTGMAIPQVDDNGIIATIADTTPTPSAAWQASQTPP
;
A
#
# COMPACT_ATOMS: atom_id res chain seq x y z
N MET A 1 43.25 55.86 -8.80
CA MET A 1 42.95 56.08 -10.22
C MET A 1 41.65 56.86 -10.30
N SER A 2 41.64 58.00 -10.98
CA SER A 2 40.48 58.91 -11.02
C SER A 2 39.59 58.61 -12.23
N LEU A 3 38.31 58.95 -12.13
CA LEU A 3 37.35 58.80 -13.22
C LEU A 3 37.13 60.15 -13.91
N VAL A 4 37.12 60.15 -15.25
CA VAL A 4 36.61 61.26 -16.06
C VAL A 4 35.40 60.77 -16.83
N ASN A 5 34.30 61.51 -16.77
CA ASN A 5 33.07 61.17 -17.48
C ASN A 5 32.78 62.26 -18.51
N THR A 6 32.54 61.86 -19.76
CA THR A 6 32.09 62.77 -20.81
C THR A 6 30.81 62.24 -21.45
N THR A 7 29.97 63.16 -21.89
CA THR A 7 28.79 62.84 -22.69
C THR A 7 29.04 63.34 -24.10
N ASP A 8 28.69 62.51 -25.08
CA ASP A 8 28.76 62.91 -26.48
C ASP A 8 27.82 64.08 -26.77
N VAL A 9 28.25 64.97 -27.67
CA VAL A 9 27.42 66.07 -28.16
C VAL A 9 26.97 65.71 -29.57
N GLY A 10 25.67 65.41 -29.73
CA GLY A 10 25.14 64.87 -30.98
C GLY A 10 25.76 63.51 -31.30
N SER A 11 26.36 63.38 -32.48
CA SER A 11 27.07 62.17 -32.95
C SER A 11 28.59 62.24 -32.75
N SER A 12 29.10 63.27 -32.07
CA SER A 12 30.54 63.51 -31.88
C SER A 12 30.99 63.14 -30.47
N ALA A 13 32.06 62.36 -30.39
CA ALA A 13 32.66 61.96 -29.12
C ALA A 13 33.38 63.13 -28.45
N THR A 14 33.06 63.39 -27.19
CA THR A 14 33.77 64.39 -26.37
C THR A 14 34.98 63.72 -25.72
N VAL A 15 36.11 63.68 -26.42
CA VAL A 15 37.30 62.91 -26.02
C VAL A 15 38.27 63.77 -25.19
N PRO A 16 38.66 63.35 -23.97
CA PRO A 16 39.73 64.01 -23.23
C PRO A 16 41.06 63.91 -23.97
N ASP A 17 41.67 65.05 -24.29
CA ASP A 17 42.95 65.08 -24.97
C ASP A 17 44.11 64.89 -23.97
N ALA A 18 44.48 63.62 -23.76
CA ALA A 18 45.62 63.24 -22.92
C ALA A 18 46.99 63.50 -23.58
N GLY A 19 47.02 63.79 -24.89
CA GLY A 19 48.20 64.26 -25.59
C GLY A 19 48.54 65.70 -25.23
N ALA A 20 47.53 66.56 -25.18
CA ALA A 20 47.67 67.96 -24.78
C ALA A 20 47.77 68.14 -23.26
N THR A 21 47.04 67.34 -22.47
CA THR A 21 47.08 67.44 -21.00
C THR A 21 47.44 66.11 -20.37
N THR A 22 48.68 66.01 -19.89
CA THR A 22 49.27 64.76 -19.35
C THR A 22 48.48 64.15 -18.20
N LYS A 23 47.79 64.96 -17.39
CA LYS A 23 47.00 64.47 -16.25
C LYS A 23 45.95 63.43 -16.65
N TRP A 24 45.42 63.48 -17.88
CA TRP A 24 44.37 62.56 -18.33
C TRP A 24 44.89 61.13 -18.54
N LYS A 25 46.21 60.94 -18.68
CA LYS A 25 46.82 59.62 -18.87
C LYS A 25 46.60 58.69 -17.67
N ASP A 26 46.35 59.27 -16.49
CA ASP A 26 46.14 58.53 -15.23
C ASP A 26 44.66 58.25 -14.90
N TYR A 27 43.75 58.55 -15.84
CA TYR A 27 42.31 58.44 -15.64
C TYR A 27 41.73 57.22 -16.37
N ILE A 28 40.65 56.68 -15.81
CA ILE A 28 39.70 55.86 -16.59
C ILE A 28 38.69 56.81 -17.21
N TRP A 29 38.60 56.80 -18.53
CA TRP A 29 37.61 57.61 -19.25
C TRP A 29 36.33 56.81 -19.45
N ILE A 30 35.23 57.36 -18.95
CA ILE A 30 33.87 56.88 -19.17
C ILE A 30 33.24 57.79 -20.21
N ARG A 31 32.84 57.21 -21.35
CA ARG A 31 32.08 57.90 -22.39
C ARG A 31 30.63 57.46 -22.33
N ARG A 32 29.70 58.41 -22.29
CA ARG A 32 28.25 58.14 -22.41
C ARG A 32 27.76 58.50 -23.80
N LEU A 33 27.16 57.51 -24.47
CA LEU A 33 26.54 57.67 -25.80
C LEU A 33 25.19 58.41 -25.68
N GLY A 34 25.25 59.73 -25.54
CA GLY A 34 24.06 60.58 -25.30
C GLY A 34 23.46 60.41 -23.90
N ALA A 35 22.27 61.00 -23.67
CA ALA A 35 21.66 61.13 -22.35
C ALA A 35 21.19 59.79 -21.73
N ALA A 36 20.87 58.79 -22.54
CA ALA A 36 20.35 57.50 -22.11
C ALA A 36 21.21 56.29 -22.57
N GLY A 37 22.29 56.52 -23.30
CA GLY A 37 23.07 55.43 -23.90
C GLY A 37 24.03 54.73 -22.94
N GLU A 38 24.56 53.62 -23.46
CA GLU A 38 25.56 52.77 -22.83
C GLU A 38 26.81 53.58 -22.47
N ALA A 39 27.42 53.22 -21.34
CA ALA A 39 28.70 53.76 -20.90
C ALA A 39 29.81 52.84 -21.40
N LYS A 40 30.79 53.41 -22.11
CA LYS A 40 32.00 52.70 -22.55
C LYS A 40 33.19 53.16 -21.71
N PHE A 41 34.07 52.22 -21.38
CA PHE A 41 35.26 52.47 -20.57
C PHE A 41 36.49 52.47 -21.45
N TYR A 42 37.37 53.45 -21.26
CA TYR A 42 38.60 53.59 -22.01
C TYR A 42 39.78 53.81 -21.07
N ILE A 43 40.95 53.30 -21.48
CA ILE A 43 42.24 53.50 -20.79
C ILE A 43 43.21 54.10 -21.80
N TRP A 44 43.98 55.10 -21.36
CA TRP A 44 45.03 55.69 -22.20
C TRP A 44 46.18 54.70 -22.39
N ASN A 45 46.59 54.46 -23.63
CA ASN A 45 47.76 53.64 -23.94
C ASN A 45 48.76 54.45 -24.76
N GLU A 46 49.87 54.88 -24.15
CA GLU A 46 50.88 55.70 -24.82
C GLU A 46 51.50 55.02 -26.06
N ASN A 47 51.48 53.68 -26.09
CA ASN A 47 52.03 52.87 -27.16
C ASN A 47 51.01 52.54 -28.25
N ALA A 48 49.73 52.89 -28.06
CA ALA A 48 48.72 52.68 -29.09
C ALA A 48 48.90 53.67 -30.26
N THR A 49 48.49 53.23 -31.45
CA THR A 49 48.38 54.12 -32.61
C THR A 49 47.25 55.12 -32.34
N SER A 50 47.49 56.39 -32.60
CA SER A 50 46.47 57.43 -32.42
C SER A 50 45.40 57.33 -33.50
N ASP A 51 44.15 57.19 -33.09
CA ASP A 51 42.97 57.27 -33.95
C ASP A 51 42.45 58.73 -34.03
N ALA A 52 41.78 59.08 -35.13
CA ALA A 52 41.26 60.44 -35.34
C ALA A 52 40.10 60.81 -34.40
N THR A 53 39.36 59.80 -33.90
CA THR A 53 38.21 59.97 -33.03
C THR A 53 38.60 59.81 -31.57
N TYR A 54 39.38 58.78 -31.22
CA TYR A 54 39.66 58.42 -29.83
C TYR A 54 41.11 58.66 -29.41
N LEU A 55 41.95 59.24 -30.27
CA LEU A 55 43.39 59.40 -29.99
C LEU A 55 43.99 58.05 -29.60
N LYS A 56 44.75 57.98 -28.50
CA LYS A 56 45.30 56.73 -27.97
C LYS A 56 44.46 56.08 -26.87
N TRP A 57 43.21 56.49 -26.70
CA TRP A 57 42.28 55.82 -25.80
C TRP A 57 41.88 54.48 -26.38
N GLN A 58 42.01 53.42 -25.59
CA GLN A 58 41.61 52.07 -25.98
C GLN A 58 40.37 51.71 -25.20
N GLU A 59 39.30 51.35 -25.91
CA GLU A 59 38.09 50.82 -25.28
C GLU A 59 38.47 49.52 -24.56
N LYS A 60 38.18 49.45 -23.27
CA LYS A 60 38.34 48.23 -22.49
C LYS A 60 36.97 47.54 -22.45
N SER A 61 36.68 46.78 -23.50
CA SER A 61 35.45 46.01 -23.67
C SER A 61 35.49 44.64 -23.00
N ASP A 62 36.62 44.27 -22.39
CA ASP A 62 36.93 42.87 -22.06
C ASP A 62 36.32 42.36 -20.74
N VAL A 63 35.19 42.91 -20.29
CA VAL A 63 34.41 42.17 -19.28
C VAL A 63 33.44 41.28 -20.05
N VAL A 64 33.97 40.21 -20.64
CA VAL A 64 33.13 39.16 -21.20
C VAL A 64 32.72 38.21 -20.09
N VAL A 65 31.47 37.74 -20.10
CA VAL A 65 30.96 36.82 -19.08
C VAL A 65 31.80 35.53 -19.01
N SER A 66 32.47 35.16 -20.11
CA SER A 66 33.40 34.03 -20.17
C SER A 66 34.68 34.19 -19.35
N ASP A 67 35.03 35.41 -18.94
CA ASP A 67 36.23 35.68 -18.12
C ASP A 67 35.96 35.48 -16.62
N ILE A 68 34.71 35.19 -16.24
CA ILE A 68 34.34 34.87 -14.86
C ILE A 68 34.56 33.35 -14.66
N PRO A 69 35.65 32.90 -14.02
CA PRO A 69 35.86 31.49 -13.78
C PRO A 69 34.81 30.97 -12.80
N MET A 70 34.02 29.98 -13.22
CA MET A 70 33.06 29.31 -12.35
C MET A 70 33.58 27.93 -11.95
N THR A 71 33.76 27.71 -10.65
CA THR A 71 34.07 26.40 -10.09
C THR A 71 32.82 25.54 -9.90
N GLU A 72 31.66 26.18 -9.72
CA GLU A 72 30.34 25.56 -9.49
C GLU A 72 29.24 26.35 -10.21
N GLY A 73 28.03 25.80 -10.32
CA GLY A 73 26.86 26.57 -10.76
C GLY A 73 26.41 27.53 -9.66
N GLN A 74 26.31 28.83 -9.98
CA GLN A 74 25.88 29.86 -9.03
C GLN A 74 24.56 30.48 -9.47
N MET A 75 23.74 30.88 -8.50
CA MET A 75 22.51 31.63 -8.70
C MET A 75 22.67 33.04 -8.13
N LEU A 76 22.18 34.05 -8.86
CA LEU A 76 22.07 35.42 -8.33
C LEU A 76 20.77 35.52 -7.54
N VAL A 77 20.90 35.79 -6.24
CA VAL A 77 19.76 35.99 -5.32
C VAL A 77 19.78 37.40 -4.75
N GLY A 78 18.63 37.89 -4.27
CA GLY A 78 18.58 39.18 -3.58
C GLY A 78 19.28 39.09 -2.22
N GLY A 79 20.38 39.82 -2.06
CA GLY A 79 21.06 40.00 -0.78
C GLY A 79 20.47 41.15 0.05
N THR A 80 21.19 41.55 1.10
CA THR A 80 20.85 42.72 1.91
C THR A 80 20.71 43.96 1.01
N GLY A 81 19.55 44.62 1.06
CA GLY A 81 19.27 45.79 0.22
C GLY A 81 18.87 45.47 -1.22
N ASN A 82 18.49 44.22 -1.53
CA ASN A 82 18.04 43.78 -2.85
C ASN A 82 19.11 43.88 -3.96
N VAL A 83 20.39 43.85 -3.59
CA VAL A 83 21.51 43.74 -4.54
C VAL A 83 21.76 42.28 -4.86
N GLY A 84 22.05 41.96 -6.12
CA GLY A 84 22.36 40.59 -6.54
C GLY A 84 23.61 40.05 -5.85
N THR A 85 23.47 38.94 -5.14
CA THR A 85 24.55 38.20 -4.50
C THR A 85 24.63 36.81 -5.13
N ALA A 86 25.84 36.40 -5.53
CA ALA A 86 26.07 35.05 -6.03
C ALA A 86 26.09 34.04 -4.88
N VAL A 87 25.28 32.99 -4.98
CA VAL A 87 25.19 31.92 -3.99
C VAL A 87 25.24 30.57 -4.71
N ALA A 88 26.06 29.66 -4.19
CA ALA A 88 26.08 28.27 -4.64
C ALA A 88 24.80 27.56 -4.14
N LEU A 89 24.08 26.89 -5.04
CA LEU A 89 22.95 26.06 -4.64
C LEU A 89 23.50 24.79 -3.97
N SER A 90 23.27 24.63 -2.66
CA SER A 90 23.79 23.51 -1.87
C SER A 90 22.77 23.00 -0.86
N GLY A 91 22.99 21.78 -0.35
CA GLY A 91 22.10 21.10 0.60
C GLY A 91 21.27 20.00 -0.08
N HIS A 92 20.06 20.34 -0.50
CA HIS A 92 19.10 19.37 -1.10
C HIS A 92 19.15 19.33 -2.62
N ALA A 93 19.64 20.38 -3.25
CA ALA A 93 19.85 20.47 -4.68
C ALA A 93 21.23 21.05 -4.95
N GLU A 94 21.82 20.62 -6.05
CA GLU A 94 23.13 21.05 -6.53
C GLU A 94 22.97 21.51 -7.98
N VAL A 95 23.60 22.63 -8.33
CA VAL A 95 23.76 23.06 -9.72
C VAL A 95 25.23 22.97 -10.09
N THR A 96 25.54 22.11 -11.05
CA THR A 96 26.91 21.95 -11.53
C THR A 96 27.30 23.12 -12.46
N LYS A 97 28.61 23.30 -12.68
CA LYS A 97 29.14 24.31 -13.61
C LYS A 97 28.66 24.15 -15.06
N THR A 98 28.14 22.98 -15.44
CA THR A 98 27.56 22.72 -16.76
C THR A 98 26.05 23.00 -16.82
N GLY A 99 25.46 23.52 -15.74
CA GLY A 99 24.04 23.87 -15.65
C GLY A 99 23.12 22.68 -15.32
N ALA A 100 23.66 21.49 -15.04
CA ALA A 100 22.83 20.37 -14.60
C ALA A 100 22.37 20.60 -13.15
N VAL A 101 21.07 20.43 -12.91
CA VAL A 101 20.44 20.51 -11.59
C VAL A 101 20.14 19.11 -11.09
N THR A 102 20.70 18.76 -9.93
CA THR A 102 20.48 17.47 -9.27
C THR A 102 19.80 17.70 -7.92
N VAL A 103 18.77 16.92 -7.60
CA VAL A 103 18.15 16.90 -6.27
C VAL A 103 18.69 15.69 -5.51
N ASN A 104 19.55 15.93 -4.52
CA ASN A 104 20.27 14.91 -3.75
C ASN A 104 19.43 14.34 -2.60
N ALA A 105 18.50 15.14 -2.07
CA ALA A 105 17.57 14.69 -1.04
C ALA A 105 16.26 15.48 -1.15
N VAL A 106 15.15 14.77 -1.04
CA VAL A 106 13.84 15.38 -0.80
C VAL A 106 13.49 15.10 0.65
N ALA A 107 13.19 16.14 1.43
CA ALA A 107 12.78 15.95 2.82
C ALA A 107 11.48 15.10 2.87
N ASP A 108 11.42 14.20 3.85
CA ASP A 108 10.41 13.14 3.95
C ASP A 108 8.95 13.67 3.97
N ASP A 109 8.75 14.93 4.36
CA ASP A 109 7.44 15.59 4.47
C ASP A 109 7.05 16.44 3.25
N LYS A 110 7.94 16.57 2.25
CA LYS A 110 7.71 17.48 1.11
C LYS A 110 7.01 16.84 -0.06
N ILE A 111 7.09 15.52 -0.23
CA ILE A 111 6.29 14.81 -1.22
C ILE A 111 4.97 14.42 -0.58
N THR A 112 3.90 15.07 -1.02
CA THR A 112 2.53 14.70 -0.63
C THR A 112 1.89 13.83 -1.70
N ASN A 113 0.84 13.07 -1.35
CA ASN A 113 0.10 12.25 -2.32
C ASN A 113 -0.41 13.08 -3.51
N ALA A 114 -0.74 14.36 -3.30
CA ALA A 114 -1.18 15.25 -4.37
C ALA A 114 -0.08 15.57 -5.41
N MET A 115 1.20 15.40 -5.05
CA MET A 115 2.33 15.59 -5.96
C MET A 115 2.62 14.35 -6.81
N VAL A 116 2.15 13.17 -6.40
CA VAL A 116 2.25 11.93 -7.17
C VAL A 116 1.03 11.86 -8.07
N LYS A 117 1.24 12.05 -9.39
CA LYS A 117 0.14 11.92 -10.35
C LYS A 117 -0.42 10.49 -10.30
N SER A 118 -1.72 10.35 -10.57
CA SER A 118 -2.39 9.04 -10.63
C SER A 118 -1.82 8.11 -11.71
N ASP A 119 -1.16 8.67 -12.73
CA ASP A 119 -0.46 7.96 -13.81
C ASP A 119 1.06 7.87 -13.58
N ALA A 120 1.56 8.25 -12.40
CA ALA A 120 2.97 8.13 -12.08
C ALA A 120 3.38 6.66 -12.17
N GLY A 121 4.21 6.33 -13.17
CA GLY A 121 4.79 5.01 -13.34
C GLY A 121 5.76 4.69 -12.20
N ILE A 122 5.24 4.34 -11.02
CA ILE A 122 6.03 3.74 -9.96
C ILE A 122 6.36 2.32 -10.42
N THR A 123 7.52 2.17 -11.06
CA THR A 123 7.96 0.87 -11.59
C THR A 123 8.06 -0.15 -10.46
N SER A 124 7.70 -1.39 -10.75
CA SER A 124 7.69 -2.51 -9.80
C SER A 124 9.03 -2.70 -9.07
N GLY A 125 10.16 -2.37 -9.71
CA GLY A 125 11.48 -2.42 -9.07
C GLY A 125 11.64 -1.43 -7.91
N LYS A 126 11.08 -0.21 -8.02
CA LYS A 126 11.11 0.78 -6.92
C LYS A 126 10.17 0.39 -5.79
N LEU A 127 9.05 -0.27 -6.12
CA LEU A 127 8.09 -0.77 -5.15
C LEU A 127 8.63 -1.99 -4.39
N ALA A 128 9.34 -2.89 -5.07
CA ALA A 128 9.97 -4.07 -4.47
C ALA A 128 11.13 -3.73 -3.50
N ALA A 129 11.71 -2.54 -3.63
CA ALA A 129 12.75 -2.05 -2.72
C ALA A 129 12.20 -1.45 -1.42
N ILE A 130 10.87 -1.24 -1.30
CA ILE A 130 10.24 -0.78 -0.06
C ILE A 130 10.30 -1.94 0.95
N PRO A 131 11.01 -1.79 2.09
CA PRO A 131 11.03 -2.84 3.11
C PRO A 131 9.61 -3.15 3.58
N TYR A 132 9.27 -4.42 3.77
CA TYR A 132 7.95 -4.83 4.23
C TYR A 132 7.50 -4.11 5.52
N ALA A 133 8.42 -3.79 6.43
CA ALA A 133 8.15 -3.03 7.64
C ALA A 133 7.64 -1.59 7.39
N LYS A 134 7.89 -1.03 6.21
CA LYS A 134 7.40 0.29 5.77
C LYS A 134 6.12 0.21 4.94
N VAL A 135 5.70 -0.99 4.54
CA VAL A 135 4.39 -1.22 3.95
C VAL A 135 3.38 -1.27 5.09
N THR A 136 2.94 -0.10 5.54
CA THR A 136 1.79 -0.02 6.43
C THR A 136 0.56 -0.37 5.60
N THR A 137 -0.18 -1.40 5.99
CA THR A 137 -1.43 -1.84 5.34
C THR A 137 -2.60 -0.84 5.50
N GLN A 138 -2.32 0.37 5.98
CA GLN A 138 -3.26 1.47 6.02
C GLN A 138 -3.20 2.22 4.70
N VAL A 139 -4.15 1.93 3.83
CA VAL A 139 -4.55 2.89 2.81
C VAL A 139 -5.47 3.89 3.54
N ASP A 140 -5.09 5.16 3.56
CA ASP A 140 -5.93 6.31 3.95
C ASP A 140 -6.45 6.36 5.41
N GLY A 141 -5.64 5.95 6.40
CA GLY A 141 -5.97 6.17 7.81
C GLY A 141 -7.13 5.32 8.34
N VAL A 142 -7.63 4.37 7.55
CA VAL A 142 -8.58 3.35 8.00
C VAL A 142 -7.78 2.12 8.36
N GLY A 143 -7.55 1.93 9.65
CA GLY A 143 -6.88 0.76 10.20
C GLY A 143 -7.68 -0.51 9.92
N GLN A 144 -7.41 -1.15 8.78
CA GLN A 144 -7.43 -2.59 8.48
C GLN A 144 -7.69 -2.81 6.99
N VAL A 145 -7.03 -3.83 6.42
CA VAL A 145 -7.47 -4.43 5.15
C VAL A 145 -8.88 -4.98 5.39
N ALA A 146 -9.90 -4.41 4.77
CA ALA A 146 -11.26 -4.90 4.89
C ALA A 146 -11.41 -6.22 4.13
N ASN A 147 -12.39 -7.04 4.51
CA ASN A 147 -12.68 -8.29 3.78
C ASN A 147 -13.01 -8.03 2.30
N ALA A 148 -13.54 -6.85 1.98
CA ALA A 148 -13.81 -6.41 0.61
C ALA A 148 -12.52 -6.17 -0.21
N ASP A 149 -11.43 -5.72 0.42
CA ASP A 149 -10.14 -5.50 -0.23
C ASP A 149 -9.44 -6.82 -0.59
N LEU A 150 -9.77 -7.90 0.14
CA LEU A 150 -9.31 -9.26 -0.10
C LEU A 150 -10.23 -10.05 -1.04
N ALA A 151 -11.45 -9.58 -1.26
CA ALA A 151 -12.43 -10.27 -2.09
C ALA A 151 -11.95 -10.29 -3.54
N GLY A 152 -11.83 -11.49 -4.12
CA GLY A 152 -11.32 -11.70 -5.48
C GLY A 152 -9.79 -11.77 -5.61
N SER A 153 -9.03 -11.35 -4.60
CA SER A 153 -7.55 -11.36 -4.60
C SER A 153 -6.93 -12.60 -3.95
N ILE A 154 -7.69 -13.30 -3.10
CA ILE A 154 -7.28 -14.62 -2.58
C ILE A 154 -7.79 -15.68 -3.54
N ALA A 155 -6.98 -16.01 -4.56
CA ALA A 155 -7.24 -17.16 -5.41
C ALA A 155 -7.38 -18.43 -4.55
N ASN A 156 -8.24 -19.37 -4.96
CA ASN A 156 -8.50 -20.60 -4.22
C ASN A 156 -7.19 -21.34 -3.86
N ASP A 157 -6.19 -21.29 -4.73
CA ASP A 157 -4.86 -21.86 -4.55
C ASP A 157 -4.08 -21.31 -3.34
N LYS A 158 -4.44 -20.12 -2.83
CA LYS A 158 -3.89 -19.53 -1.59
C LYS A 158 -4.64 -19.99 -0.32
N LEU A 159 -5.86 -20.50 -0.47
CA LEU A 159 -6.67 -21.14 0.59
C LEU A 159 -6.44 -22.65 0.66
N VAL A 160 -6.09 -23.25 -0.48
CA VAL A 160 -5.69 -24.65 -0.62
C VAL A 160 -4.34 -24.83 0.09
N GLY A 161 -4.40 -25.34 1.31
CA GLY A 161 -3.24 -25.58 2.19
C GLY A 161 -3.47 -25.18 3.66
N GLY A 162 -4.41 -24.26 3.94
CA GLY A 162 -4.66 -23.76 5.31
C GLY A 162 -5.77 -24.48 6.09
N ILE A 163 -6.75 -25.04 5.36
CA ILE A 163 -7.73 -25.98 5.89
C ILE A 163 -7.38 -27.33 5.30
N SER A 164 -6.35 -27.98 5.86
CA SER A 164 -6.09 -29.37 5.53
C SER A 164 -7.33 -30.20 5.86
N GLN A 165 -7.61 -31.23 5.06
CA GLN A 165 -8.70 -32.19 5.30
C GLN A 165 -8.66 -32.70 6.74
N GLY A 166 -7.47 -32.86 7.34
CA GLY A 166 -7.27 -33.17 8.76
C GLY A 166 -7.96 -32.25 9.79
N LYS A 167 -8.25 -30.96 9.47
CA LYS A 167 -9.04 -30.08 10.34
C LYS A 167 -10.56 -30.34 10.24
N LEU A 168 -11.00 -31.00 9.18
CA LEU A 168 -12.38 -31.43 8.93
C LEU A 168 -12.57 -32.95 9.17
N GLU A 169 -11.49 -33.72 9.23
CA GLU A 169 -11.48 -35.18 9.41
C GLU A 169 -11.29 -35.62 10.86
N GLY A 170 -11.12 -34.69 11.79
CA GLY A 170 -11.22 -35.01 13.22
C GLY A 170 -12.66 -35.34 13.57
N LEU A 171 -12.91 -36.50 14.19
CA LEU A 171 -14.18 -36.86 14.83
C LEU A 171 -14.78 -35.59 15.46
N ILE A 172 -15.93 -35.12 14.96
CA ILE A 172 -16.67 -34.07 15.64
C ILE A 172 -17.04 -34.69 17.00
N PRO A 173 -16.52 -34.19 18.14
CA PRO A 173 -16.85 -34.79 19.43
C PRO A 173 -18.36 -34.78 19.60
N VAL A 174 -18.96 -35.86 20.13
CA VAL A 174 -20.40 -35.91 20.41
C VAL A 174 -20.87 -34.75 21.30
N SER A 175 -19.98 -34.18 22.13
CA SER A 175 -20.21 -32.94 22.89
C SER A 175 -20.31 -31.66 22.05
N LYS A 176 -20.08 -31.74 20.74
CA LYS A 176 -20.34 -30.66 19.78
C LYS A 176 -21.48 -31.01 18.83
N LEU A 177 -22.10 -32.19 18.99
CA LEU A 177 -23.28 -32.68 18.27
C LEU A 177 -24.49 -32.68 19.21
N PHE A 178 -24.76 -31.57 19.90
CA PHE A 178 -25.98 -31.44 20.68
C PHE A 178 -27.17 -31.30 19.72
N LEU A 179 -28.00 -32.34 19.68
CA LEU A 179 -29.28 -32.38 18.98
C LEU A 179 -30.36 -32.51 20.05
N ALA A 180 -31.32 -31.60 20.08
CA ALA A 180 -32.53 -31.72 20.87
C ALA A 180 -33.55 -32.65 20.17
N ASP A 181 -34.56 -33.11 20.91
CA ASP A 181 -35.68 -33.86 20.33
C ASP A 181 -36.31 -33.06 19.19
N GLY A 182 -36.29 -33.64 17.98
CA GLY A 182 -36.84 -33.04 16.76
C GLY A 182 -35.85 -32.29 15.88
N ASP A 183 -34.59 -32.12 16.29
CA ASP A 183 -33.58 -31.40 15.49
C ASP A 183 -33.20 -32.12 14.19
N ILE A 184 -33.43 -33.43 14.12
CA ILE A 184 -33.32 -34.20 12.87
C ILE A 184 -34.72 -34.69 12.46
N PRO A 185 -35.34 -34.08 11.42
CA PRO A 185 -36.58 -34.57 10.86
C PRO A 185 -36.41 -36.00 10.32
N PHE A 186 -37.34 -36.91 10.61
CA PHE A 186 -37.29 -38.31 10.20
C PHE A 186 -37.02 -38.51 8.70
N GLY A 187 -37.55 -37.66 7.81
CA GLY A 187 -37.29 -37.74 6.36
C GLY A 187 -35.85 -37.41 5.93
N LYS A 188 -35.01 -36.88 6.83
CA LYS A 188 -33.58 -36.65 6.59
C LYS A 188 -32.70 -37.76 7.15
N ILE A 189 -33.25 -38.64 7.97
CA ILE A 189 -32.57 -39.82 8.52
C ILE A 189 -32.33 -40.88 7.45
N ASP A 190 -33.26 -41.07 6.49
CA ASP A 190 -33.09 -42.05 5.40
C ASP A 190 -31.82 -41.82 4.57
N LYS A 191 -31.44 -40.56 4.35
CA LYS A 191 -30.21 -40.21 3.60
C LYS A 191 -28.92 -40.39 4.41
N ILE A 192 -29.02 -40.51 5.74
CA ILE A 192 -27.87 -40.78 6.63
C ILE A 192 -27.47 -42.26 6.52
N PHE A 193 -28.43 -43.16 6.29
CA PHE A 193 -28.16 -44.60 6.15
C PHE A 193 -27.65 -45.01 4.76
N GLU A 194 -27.93 -44.23 3.71
CA GLU A 194 -27.41 -44.50 2.36
C GLU A 194 -25.92 -44.17 2.19
N LYS A 195 -25.37 -43.27 3.01
CA LYS A 195 -23.93 -42.99 3.07
C LYS A 195 -23.36 -43.53 4.37
N ASN A 196 -22.75 -44.72 4.33
CA ASN A 196 -21.95 -45.36 5.38
C ASN A 196 -21.33 -44.37 6.41
N ILE A 197 -22.13 -43.88 7.36
CA ILE A 197 -21.62 -43.37 8.62
C ILE A 197 -21.39 -44.64 9.41
N ASP A 198 -20.12 -45.05 9.49
CA ASP A 198 -19.69 -46.06 10.43
C ASP A 198 -19.88 -45.46 11.83
N ILE A 199 -21.07 -45.64 12.40
CA ILE A 199 -21.34 -45.27 13.79
C ILE A 199 -20.54 -46.29 14.62
N GLN A 200 -19.29 -45.96 14.93
CA GLN A 200 -18.37 -46.72 15.80
C GLN A 200 -18.83 -46.72 17.28
N GLY A 201 -20.14 -46.66 17.52
CA GLY A 201 -20.75 -47.02 18.80
C GLY A 201 -21.36 -48.40 18.61
N VAL A 202 -20.91 -49.38 19.40
CA VAL A 202 -21.40 -50.76 19.45
C VAL A 202 -22.89 -50.81 19.14
N VAL A 203 -23.25 -51.09 17.88
CA VAL A 203 -24.57 -51.61 17.58
C VAL A 203 -24.49 -53.02 18.13
N SER A 204 -24.96 -53.22 19.36
CA SER A 204 -25.13 -54.56 19.89
C SER A 204 -26.23 -55.21 19.07
N THR A 205 -25.88 -55.80 17.93
CA THR A 205 -26.67 -56.83 17.28
C THR A 205 -26.56 -58.12 18.11
N ALA A 206 -26.83 -58.02 19.41
CA ALA A 206 -27.18 -59.16 20.22
C ALA A 206 -28.62 -59.50 19.85
N ASN A 207 -28.75 -60.40 18.88
CA ASN A 207 -29.94 -61.22 18.68
C ASN A 207 -30.29 -61.96 19.98
N GLY A 208 -30.96 -61.27 20.91
CA GLY A 208 -31.30 -61.81 22.21
C GLY A 208 -32.38 -60.98 22.88
N ASN A 209 -33.61 -61.48 22.75
CA ASN A 209 -34.80 -61.11 23.52
C ASN A 209 -35.04 -59.61 23.73
N PHE A 210 -35.86 -59.02 22.86
CA PHE A 210 -36.88 -58.12 23.39
C PHE A 210 -37.57 -58.88 24.54
N PRO A 211 -37.70 -58.31 25.76
CA PRO A 211 -38.52 -58.95 26.77
C PRO A 211 -39.90 -59.11 26.16
N GLU A 212 -40.29 -60.35 25.88
CA GLU A 212 -41.66 -60.68 25.58
C GLU A 212 -42.48 -60.05 26.70
N TYR A 213 -43.29 -59.06 26.34
CA TYR A 213 -44.41 -58.68 27.18
C TYR A 213 -45.22 -59.96 27.28
N SER A 214 -45.07 -60.68 28.40
CA SER A 214 -45.86 -61.86 28.68
C SER A 214 -47.30 -61.40 28.73
N THR A 215 -48.01 -61.60 27.61
CA THR A 215 -49.45 -61.47 27.59
C THR A 215 -49.97 -62.40 28.68
N PRO A 216 -50.82 -61.93 29.61
CA PRO A 216 -51.36 -62.77 30.67
C PRO A 216 -51.91 -64.06 30.06
N THR A 217 -51.47 -65.20 30.59
CA THR A 217 -51.89 -66.54 30.19
C THR A 217 -53.42 -66.60 30.23
N GLY A 218 -54.08 -66.56 29.08
CA GLY A 218 -55.55 -66.59 28.98
C GLY A 218 -56.20 -65.60 28.01
N MET A 219 -55.49 -64.62 27.44
CA MET A 219 -56.05 -63.79 26.36
C MET A 219 -55.57 -64.29 24.99
N ALA A 220 -56.39 -65.10 24.33
CA ALA A 220 -56.20 -65.42 22.93
C ALA A 220 -56.38 -64.14 22.09
N ILE A 221 -55.33 -63.74 21.36
CA ILE A 221 -55.44 -62.71 20.33
C ILE A 221 -56.35 -63.30 19.23
N PRO A 222 -57.47 -62.64 18.85
CA PRO A 222 -58.35 -63.16 17.82
C PRO A 222 -57.58 -63.29 16.51
N GLN A 223 -57.39 -64.52 16.04
CA GLN A 223 -56.83 -64.77 14.73
C GLN A 223 -57.91 -64.44 13.70
N VAL A 224 -57.72 -63.34 12.97
CA VAL A 224 -58.57 -62.94 11.84
C VAL A 224 -58.19 -63.87 10.69
N ASP A 225 -59.14 -64.64 10.18
CA ASP A 225 -58.91 -65.37 8.93
C ASP A 225 -59.00 -64.41 7.74
N ASP A 226 -58.51 -64.83 6.56
CA ASP A 226 -58.42 -63.98 5.36
C ASP A 226 -59.79 -63.46 4.85
N ASN A 227 -60.90 -63.81 5.51
CA ASN A 227 -62.26 -63.37 5.20
C ASN A 227 -62.86 -62.42 6.25
N GLY A 228 -62.11 -62.05 7.30
CA GLY A 228 -62.45 -60.93 8.19
C GLY A 228 -63.58 -61.17 9.20
N ILE A 229 -63.90 -62.42 9.55
CA ILE A 229 -64.97 -62.74 10.52
C ILE A 229 -64.37 -63.21 11.85
N ILE A 230 -64.68 -62.48 12.94
CA ILE A 230 -64.24 -62.81 14.30
C ILE A 230 -65.09 -63.97 14.85
N ALA A 231 -64.47 -65.14 15.04
CA ALA A 231 -65.12 -66.27 15.70
C ALA A 231 -65.40 -65.95 17.19
N THR A 232 -66.66 -66.07 17.61
CA THR A 232 -67.10 -65.87 19.00
C THR A 232 -66.57 -67.01 19.88
N ILE A 233 -65.79 -66.68 20.92
CA ILE A 233 -65.16 -67.65 21.83
C ILE A 233 -66.22 -68.19 22.80
N ALA A 234 -66.39 -69.51 22.83
CA ALA A 234 -67.19 -70.22 23.83
C ALA A 234 -66.42 -70.28 25.17
N ASP A 235 -67.10 -69.92 26.26
CA ASP A 235 -66.59 -69.95 27.63
C ASP A 235 -66.30 -71.40 28.07
N THR A 236 -65.02 -71.72 28.27
CA THR A 236 -64.58 -72.97 28.88
C THR A 236 -63.76 -72.64 30.12
N THR A 237 -64.42 -72.29 31.22
CA THR A 237 -63.77 -72.21 32.54
C THR A 237 -63.14 -73.57 32.91
N PRO A 238 -61.83 -73.65 33.21
CA PRO A 238 -61.22 -74.90 33.67
C PRO A 238 -61.48 -75.13 35.18
N THR A 239 -61.95 -76.33 35.51
CA THR A 239 -62.03 -76.87 36.87
C THR A 239 -60.64 -77.00 37.52
N PRO A 240 -60.44 -76.61 38.80
CA PRO A 240 -59.13 -76.68 39.46
C PRO A 240 -58.75 -78.14 39.79
N SER A 241 -57.58 -78.58 39.32
CA SER A 241 -57.03 -79.91 39.60
C SER A 241 -56.39 -79.98 40.99
N ALA A 242 -56.80 -80.98 41.76
CA ALA A 242 -56.40 -81.29 43.12
C ALA A 242 -54.96 -81.85 43.24
N ALA A 243 -53.96 -80.96 43.38
CA ALA A 243 -52.56 -81.37 43.63
C ALA A 243 -51.88 -80.58 44.76
N TRP A 244 -52.65 -80.05 45.72
CA TRP A 244 -52.10 -79.32 46.87
C TRP A 244 -52.67 -79.83 48.20
N GLN A 245 -52.55 -81.14 48.46
CA GLN A 245 -52.69 -81.68 49.81
C GLN A 245 -51.73 -82.83 50.08
N ALA A 246 -51.04 -82.70 51.21
CA ALA A 246 -50.33 -83.70 52.01
C ALA A 246 -48.95 -84.18 51.53
N SER A 247 -47.91 -83.71 52.23
CA SER A 247 -47.23 -84.57 53.21
C SER A 247 -46.25 -83.76 54.07
N GLN A 248 -46.71 -83.40 55.28
CA GLN A 248 -45.86 -83.17 56.43
C GLN A 248 -45.92 -84.44 57.28
N THR A 249 -44.77 -85.00 57.69
CA THR A 249 -44.64 -85.72 58.98
C THR A 249 -43.17 -85.82 59.39
N PRO A 250 -42.82 -85.55 60.66
CA PRO A 250 -41.47 -85.61 61.24
C PRO A 250 -41.16 -87.01 61.84
N PRO A 251 -39.89 -87.32 62.18
CA PRO A 251 -39.28 -86.90 63.46
C PRO A 251 -37.96 -86.13 63.32
#